data_AF-A0A951QEE0-F1
#
_entry.id   AF-A0A951QEE0-F1
#
_cell.length_a   1.000
_cell.length_b   1.000
_cell.length_c   1.000
_cell.angle_alpha   90.00
_cell.angle_beta   90.00
_cell.angle_gamma   90.00
#
_symmetry.space_group_name_H-M   'P 1'
#
loop_
_entity.id
_entity.type
_entity.pdbx_description
1 polymer ?
#
loop_
_entity_poly.entity_id
_entity_poly.type
_entity_poly.pdbx_seq_one_letter_code
_entity_poly.pdbx_strand_id
1 'polypeptide(L)'
;MKEHKTLDFYFEWGLYPLRDEERNALERKEIRDLGLSEELVQRIHDLAVWHDSRLNPIYQMLPCLWQQQVCDAFNREANAVFEAVVTALPTVRINRCFSDIKEDPELYEYLLHPVQFYKRKGISGYDQL
;
A
#
# COMPACT_ATOMS: atom_id res chain seq x y z
N MET A 1 19.12 -19.22 -22.04
CA MET A 1 18.59 -17.88 -21.70
C MET A 1 18.56 -17.79 -20.19
N LYS A 2 19.20 -16.79 -19.58
CA LYS A 2 19.03 -16.55 -18.13
C LYS A 2 17.64 -15.93 -17.96
N GLU A 3 16.74 -16.60 -17.26
CA GLU A 3 15.45 -16.02 -16.91
C GLU A 3 15.70 -14.78 -16.05
N HIS A 4 15.25 -13.62 -16.51
CA HIS A 4 15.23 -12.43 -15.69
C HIS A 4 14.14 -12.61 -14.63
N LYS A 5 14.56 -12.79 -13.38
CA LYS A 5 13.63 -12.86 -12.25
C LYS A 5 12.85 -11.54 -12.20
N THR A 6 11.52 -11.64 -12.11
CA THR A 6 10.64 -10.48 -12.02
C THR A 6 9.88 -10.54 -10.69
N LEU A 7 9.83 -9.42 -9.99
CA LEU A 7 9.09 -9.23 -8.74
C LEU A 7 8.15 -8.05 -8.88
N ASP A 8 7.00 -8.13 -8.25
CA ASP A 8 6.03 -7.08 -8.10
C ASP A 8 6.20 -6.44 -6.73
N PHE A 9 6.25 -5.11 -6.66
CA PHE A 9 6.34 -4.37 -5.42
C PHE A 9 5.00 -3.70 -5.09
N TYR A 10 4.46 -4.07 -3.94
CA TYR A 10 3.27 -3.49 -3.31
C TYR A 10 3.72 -2.85 -2.00
N PHE A 11 3.35 -1.60 -1.72
CA PHE A 11 3.69 -1.01 -0.40
C PHE A 11 2.91 -1.68 0.75
N GLU A 12 1.75 -2.28 0.46
CA GLU A 12 0.89 -2.94 1.46
C GLU A 12 1.46 -4.28 1.89
N TRP A 13 2.05 -5.02 0.94
CA TRP A 13 2.40 -6.42 1.13
C TRP A 13 3.92 -6.67 0.95
N GLY A 14 4.66 -5.76 0.33
CA GLY A 14 6.07 -5.92 -0.01
C GLY A 14 6.33 -6.48 -1.42
N LEU A 15 7.39 -7.29 -1.58
CA LEU A 15 7.81 -7.87 -2.86
C LEU A 15 7.23 -9.28 -3.08
N TYR A 16 6.61 -9.52 -4.23
CA TYR A 16 6.02 -10.82 -4.62
C TYR A 16 6.43 -11.29 -6.01
N PRO A 17 6.56 -12.60 -6.26
CA PRO A 17 6.72 -13.14 -7.61
C PRO A 17 5.39 -13.11 -8.39
N LEU A 18 5.48 -12.95 -9.72
CA LEU A 18 4.33 -12.85 -10.64
C LEU A 18 3.58 -14.17 -10.89
N ARG A 19 4.17 -15.35 -10.66
CA ARG A 19 3.61 -16.64 -11.11
C ARG A 19 2.97 -17.41 -9.95
N ASP A 20 1.75 -17.92 -10.16
CA ASP A 20 0.97 -18.70 -9.17
C ASP A 20 1.72 -19.92 -8.62
N GLU A 21 2.52 -20.58 -9.47
CA GLU A 21 3.35 -21.74 -9.07
C GLU A 21 4.52 -21.34 -8.16
N GLU A 22 5.03 -20.11 -8.28
CA GLU A 22 6.08 -19.54 -7.43
C GLU A 22 5.49 -18.90 -6.17
N ARG A 23 4.22 -18.48 -6.20
CA ARG A 23 3.48 -17.86 -5.09
C ARG A 23 3.46 -18.77 -3.86
N ASN A 24 3.09 -20.05 -4.04
CA ASN A 24 3.08 -21.07 -2.98
C ASN A 24 4.48 -21.40 -2.43
N ALA A 25 5.54 -21.22 -3.21
CA ALA A 25 6.92 -21.47 -2.79
C ALA A 25 7.58 -20.25 -2.11
N LEU A 26 7.05 -19.04 -2.35
CA LEU A 26 7.55 -17.78 -1.82
C LEU A 26 6.69 -17.17 -0.71
N GLU A 27 5.57 -17.79 -0.33
CA GLU A 27 4.75 -17.39 0.84
C GLU A 27 5.54 -17.22 2.15
N ARG A 28 6.83 -17.64 2.19
CA ARG A 28 7.75 -17.40 3.31
C ARG A 28 9.21 -17.09 2.95
N LYS A 29 9.56 -16.82 1.69
CA LYS A 29 10.90 -16.27 1.44
C LYS A 29 10.87 -14.81 1.85
N GLU A 30 11.31 -14.55 3.08
CA GLU A 30 11.39 -13.23 3.64
C GLU A 30 12.13 -12.32 2.65
N ILE A 31 11.67 -11.07 2.52
CA ILE A 31 12.33 -10.01 1.75
C ILE A 31 13.86 -9.96 2.02
N ARG A 32 14.27 -10.39 3.23
CA ARG A 32 15.66 -10.59 3.67
C ARG A 32 16.48 -11.52 2.77
N ASP A 33 15.88 -12.55 2.18
CA ASP A 33 16.56 -13.50 1.28
C ASP A 33 16.90 -12.90 -0.09
N LEU A 34 16.39 -11.70 -0.40
CA LEU A 34 16.69 -11.00 -1.64
C LEU A 34 18.03 -10.24 -1.58
N GLY A 35 18.69 -10.21 -0.43
CA GLY A 35 19.96 -9.50 -0.25
C GLY A 35 19.79 -7.98 -0.10
N LEU A 36 18.61 -7.51 0.29
CA LEU A 36 18.39 -6.12 0.67
C LEU A 36 19.04 -5.82 2.03
N SER A 37 19.41 -4.57 2.26
CA SER A 37 19.89 -4.15 3.58
C SER A 37 18.77 -4.20 4.62
N GLU A 38 19.12 -4.48 5.88
CA GLU A 38 18.16 -4.46 7.00
C GLU A 38 17.41 -3.13 7.11
N GLU A 39 18.09 -2.01 6.83
CA GLU A 39 17.49 -0.68 6.78
C GLU A 39 16.38 -0.57 5.72
N LEU A 40 16.63 -1.09 4.50
CA LEU A 40 15.65 -1.03 3.42
C LEU A 40 14.47 -1.99 3.69
N VAL A 41 14.74 -3.16 4.27
CA VAL A 41 13.69 -4.08 4.74
C VAL A 41 12.79 -3.39 5.78
N GLN A 42 13.40 -2.68 6.74
CA GLN A 42 12.65 -1.93 7.75
C GLN A 42 11.80 -0.83 7.13
N ARG A 43 12.33 -0.06 6.16
CA ARG A 43 11.56 0.99 5.46
C ARG A 43 10.37 0.44 4.69
N ILE A 44 10.49 -0.73 4.06
CA ILE A 44 9.36 -1.41 3.40
C ILE A 44 8.28 -1.77 4.44
N HIS A 45 8.69 -2.31 5.59
CA HIS A 45 7.78 -2.63 6.68
C HIS A 45 7.09 -1.38 7.25
N ASP A 46 7.84 -0.30 7.46
CA ASP A 46 7.31 0.96 7.99
C ASP A 46 6.28 1.60 7.04
N LEU A 47 6.46 1.46 5.71
CA LEU A 47 5.46 1.86 4.73
C LEU A 47 4.15 1.07 4.88
N ALA A 48 4.23 -0.25 5.03
CA ALA A 48 3.05 -1.09 5.23
C ALA A 48 2.32 -0.71 6.53
N VAL A 49 3.06 -0.53 7.63
CA VAL A 49 2.48 -0.09 8.91
C VAL A 49 1.85 1.30 8.81
N TRP A 50 2.52 2.26 8.16
CA TRP A 50 1.95 3.59 7.95
C TRP A 50 0.65 3.50 7.16
N HIS A 51 0.64 2.75 6.05
CA HIS A 51 -0.55 2.55 5.24
C HIS A 51 -1.71 1.95 6.05
N ASP A 52 -1.47 0.84 6.74
CA ASP A 52 -2.50 0.12 7.51
C ASP A 52 -3.04 0.94 8.68
N SER A 53 -2.17 1.71 9.35
CA SER A 53 -2.57 2.61 10.44
C SER A 53 -3.56 3.69 10.01
N ARG A 54 -3.63 3.99 8.70
CA ARG A 54 -4.51 5.00 8.09
C ARG A 54 -5.78 4.40 7.49
N LEU A 55 -5.77 3.10 7.14
CA LEU A 55 -6.94 2.39 6.60
C LEU A 55 -8.02 2.08 7.65
N ASN A 56 -7.65 1.98 8.93
CA ASN A 56 -8.56 1.51 9.97
C ASN A 56 -8.91 2.58 11.03
N PRO A 57 -9.84 3.49 10.73
CA PRO A 57 -10.26 4.53 11.67
C PRO A 57 -11.01 3.98 12.89
N ILE A 58 -11.43 2.71 12.90
CA ILE A 58 -12.13 2.10 14.03
C ILE A 58 -11.20 1.89 15.25
N TYR A 59 -9.89 1.76 15.02
CA TYR A 59 -8.90 1.53 16.09
C TYR A 59 -8.23 2.79 16.62
N GLN A 60 -8.37 3.93 15.94
CA GLN A 60 -7.84 5.21 16.40
C GLN A 60 -9.00 6.13 16.74
N MET A 61 -8.97 6.77 17.92
CA MET A 61 -10.04 7.69 18.40
C MET A 61 -10.35 8.86 17.45
N LEU A 62 -9.59 9.01 16.36
CA LEU A 62 -9.82 9.94 15.27
C LEU A 62 -9.59 9.22 13.93
N PRO A 63 -10.45 9.44 12.92
CA PRO A 63 -10.22 8.91 11.59
C PRO A 63 -8.93 9.51 11.03
N CYS A 64 -7.93 8.66 10.88
CA CYS A 64 -6.62 9.03 10.40
C CYS A 64 -6.65 9.11 8.87
N LEU A 65 -7.24 10.17 8.34
CA LEU A 65 -7.56 10.26 6.92
C LEU A 65 -6.32 10.50 6.06
N TRP A 66 -6.42 10.02 4.83
CA TRP A 66 -5.54 10.34 3.71
C TRP A 66 -5.78 11.77 3.23
N GLN A 67 -5.49 12.77 4.07
CA GLN A 67 -5.46 14.18 3.65
C GLN A 67 -4.35 14.39 2.62
N GLN A 68 -4.50 15.35 1.70
CA GLN A 68 -3.52 15.56 0.62
C GLN A 68 -2.07 15.63 1.12
N GLN A 69 -1.81 16.37 2.21
CA GLN A 69 -0.47 16.47 2.80
C GLN A 69 0.11 15.13 3.25
N VAL A 70 -0.74 14.21 3.74
CA VAL A 70 -0.34 12.87 4.17
C VAL A 70 -0.14 11.98 2.96
N CYS A 71 -1.01 12.05 1.96
CA CYS A 71 -0.86 11.38 0.67
C CYS A 71 0.47 11.75 0.01
N ASP A 72 0.77 13.05 -0.08
CA ASP A 72 2.01 13.55 -0.68
C ASP A 72 3.24 13.04 0.07
N ALA A 73 3.20 13.05 1.40
CA ALA A 73 4.28 12.54 2.23
C ALA A 73 4.49 11.04 2.05
N PHE A 74 3.41 10.26 2.06
CA PHE A 74 3.45 8.80 1.88
C PHE A 74 3.92 8.43 0.48
N ASN A 75 3.34 9.04 -0.57
CA ASN A 75 3.70 8.76 -1.96
C ASN A 75 5.17 9.08 -2.23
N ARG A 76 5.69 10.18 -1.66
CA ARG A 76 7.13 10.50 -1.76
C ARG A 76 7.99 9.40 -1.14
N GLU A 77 7.65 8.93 0.05
CA GLU A 77 8.39 7.85 0.71
C GLU A 77 8.26 6.52 -0.03
N ALA A 78 7.05 6.15 -0.48
CA ALA A 78 6.79 4.94 -1.24
C ALA A 78 7.60 4.89 -2.54
N ASN A 79 7.65 6.01 -3.27
CA ASN A 79 8.48 6.13 -4.46
C ASN A 79 9.98 6.04 -4.11
N ALA A 80 10.44 6.69 -3.03
CA ALA A 80 11.85 6.62 -2.61
C ALA A 80 12.27 5.20 -2.21
N VAL A 81 11.41 4.44 -1.53
CA VAL A 81 11.68 3.03 -1.20
C VAL A 81 11.68 2.16 -2.46
N PHE A 82 10.74 2.35 -3.38
CA PHE A 82 10.70 1.61 -4.64
C PHE A 82 12.00 1.80 -5.44
N GLU A 83 12.45 3.05 -5.63
CA GLU A 83 13.71 3.33 -6.33
C GLU A 83 14.93 2.71 -5.62
N ALA A 84 14.94 2.72 -4.28
CA ALA A 84 15.99 2.07 -3.51
C ALA A 84 16.01 0.54 -3.71
N VAL A 85 14.84 -0.11 -3.78
CA VAL A 85 14.72 -1.54 -4.08
C VAL A 85 15.18 -1.87 -5.50
N VAL A 86 14.77 -1.08 -6.49
CA VAL A 86 15.23 -1.22 -7.89
C VAL A 86 16.75 -1.12 -7.98
N THR A 87 17.33 -0.15 -7.27
CA THR A 87 18.79 0.06 -7.22
C THR A 87 19.51 -1.09 -6.53
N ALA A 88 18.94 -1.63 -5.44
CA ALA A 88 19.53 -2.72 -4.68
C ALA A 88 19.48 -4.06 -5.42
N LEU A 89 18.52 -4.26 -6.34
CA LEU A 89 18.31 -5.51 -7.08
C LEU A 89 18.49 -5.32 -8.61
N PRO A 90 19.66 -4.90 -9.11
CA PRO A 90 19.83 -4.47 -10.50
C PRO A 90 19.68 -5.58 -11.55
N THR A 91 19.69 -6.85 -11.12
CA THR A 91 19.49 -8.01 -12.01
C THR A 91 18.05 -8.52 -12.03
N VAL A 92 17.21 -7.99 -11.14
CA VAL A 92 15.80 -8.36 -10.98
C VAL A 92 14.96 -7.24 -11.55
N ARG A 93 13.97 -7.58 -12.37
CA ARG A 93 12.97 -6.61 -12.81
C ARG A 93 11.97 -6.41 -11.68
N ILE A 94 11.85 -5.18 -11.17
CA ILE A 94 10.84 -4.84 -10.17
C ILE A 94 9.70 -4.09 -10.85
N ASN A 95 8.50 -4.63 -10.84
CA ASN A 95 7.31 -3.93 -11.31
C ASN A 95 6.72 -3.10 -10.17
N ARG A 96 6.37 -1.85 -10.47
CA ARG A 96 5.61 -1.01 -9.56
C ARG A 96 4.15 -1.42 -9.60
N CYS A 97 3.65 -2.04 -8.54
CA CYS A 97 2.27 -2.53 -8.46
C CYS A 97 1.40 -1.71 -7.51
N PHE A 98 1.77 -0.44 -7.32
CA PHE A 98 1.02 0.50 -6.52
C PHE A 98 0.81 1.82 -7.27
N SER A 99 -0.33 2.45 -7.02
CA SER A 99 -0.64 3.80 -7.49
C SER A 99 -0.47 4.80 -6.35
N ASP A 100 -0.22 6.06 -6.70
CA ASP A 100 -0.20 7.14 -5.71
C ASP A 100 -1.56 7.23 -5.01
N ILE A 101 -1.53 7.25 -3.68
CA ILE A 101 -2.71 7.45 -2.85
C ILE A 101 -3.21 8.88 -3.05
N LYS A 102 -4.53 9.03 -3.11
CA LYS A 102 -5.18 10.33 -3.30
C LYS A 102 -6.09 10.59 -2.12
N GLU A 103 -6.20 11.88 -1.78
CA GLU A 103 -7.24 12.30 -0.86
C GLU A 103 -8.62 11.99 -1.44
N ASP A 104 -9.46 11.37 -0.61
CA ASP A 104 -10.88 11.22 -0.87
C ASP A 104 -11.64 12.16 0.06
N PRO A 105 -12.04 13.36 -0.41
CA PRO A 105 -12.76 14.32 0.41
C PRO A 105 -14.16 13.84 0.78
N GLU A 106 -14.72 12.88 0.03
CA GLU A 106 -16.04 12.32 0.28
C GLU A 106 -16.01 11.22 1.35
N LEU A 107 -14.87 10.57 1.52
CA LEU A 107 -14.66 9.57 2.58
C LEU A 107 -14.90 10.16 3.98
N TYR A 108 -14.56 11.43 4.21
CA TYR A 108 -14.83 12.11 5.48
C TYR A 108 -16.33 12.13 5.82
N GLU A 109 -17.14 12.54 4.86
CA GLU A 109 -18.58 12.65 5.01
C GLU A 109 -19.22 11.27 5.11
N TYR A 110 -18.76 10.31 4.33
CA TYR A 110 -19.19 8.92 4.44
C TYR A 110 -18.93 8.34 5.83
N LEU A 111 -17.73 8.54 6.39
CA LEU A 111 -17.35 7.96 7.69
C LEU A 111 -18.07 8.60 8.88
N LEU A 112 -18.28 9.92 8.85
CA LEU A 112 -18.90 10.64 9.99
C LEU A 112 -20.43 10.76 9.86
N HIS A 113 -20.93 10.86 8.63
CA HIS A 113 -22.33 11.11 8.34
C HIS A 113 -22.84 10.23 7.20
N PRO A 114 -22.74 8.88 7.32
CA PRO A 114 -23.05 7.95 6.23
C PRO A 114 -24.45 8.18 5.65
N VAL A 115 -25.46 8.40 6.51
CA VAL A 115 -26.84 8.67 6.07
C VAL A 115 -26.94 9.95 5.23
N GLN A 116 -26.24 11.03 5.61
CA GLN A 116 -26.25 12.29 4.86
C GLN A 116 -25.53 12.13 3.51
N PHE A 117 -24.40 11.43 3.52
CA PHE A 117 -23.66 11.07 2.32
C PHE A 117 -24.54 10.32 1.31
N TYR A 118 -25.20 9.24 1.74
CA TYR A 118 -26.08 8.44 0.87
C TYR A 118 -27.29 9.23 0.35
N LYS A 119 -27.90 10.07 1.18
CA LYS A 119 -28.99 10.97 0.76
C LYS A 119 -28.54 11.93 -0.33
N ARG A 120 -27.39 12.58 -0.17
CA ARG A 120 -26.83 13.49 -1.19
C ARG A 120 -26.52 12.78 -2.49
N LYS A 121 -26.03 11.54 -2.42
CA LYS A 121 -25.73 10.70 -3.59
C LYS A 121 -26.98 10.10 -4.25
N GLY A 122 -28.17 10.28 -3.67
CA GLY A 122 -29.42 9.72 -4.20
C GLY A 122 -29.49 8.20 -4.12
N ILE A 123 -28.71 7.58 -3.21
CA ILE A 123 -28.67 6.12 -3.06
C ILE A 123 -29.80 5.71 -2.09
N SER A 124 -30.83 5.01 -2.61
CA SER A 124 -31.98 4.59 -1.79
C SER A 124 -31.67 3.39 -0.91
N GLY A 125 -32.25 3.32 0.30
CA GLY A 125 -32.19 2.14 1.18
C GLY A 125 -31.40 2.31 2.48
N TYR A 126 -30.89 3.52 2.76
CA TYR A 126 -30.04 3.81 3.93
C TYR A 126 -30.77 4.48 5.10
N ASP A 127 -32.08 4.72 5.00
CA ASP A 127 -32.89 5.32 6.09
C ASP A 127 -33.11 4.38 7.30
N GLN A 128 -32.53 3.18 7.30
CA GLN A 128 -32.70 2.15 8.34
C GLN A 128 -31.40 1.79 9.10
N LEU A 129 -30.28 2.48 8.85
CA LEU A 129 -29.02 2.31 9.59
C LEU A 129 -28.90 3.29 10.76
#